data_AF-A0A7S9LMT3-F1
#
_entry.id   AF-A0A7S9LMT3-F1
#
_cell.length_a   1.000
_cell.length_b   1.000
_cell.length_c   1.000
_cell.angle_alpha   90.00
_cell.angle_beta   90.00
_cell.angle_gamma   90.00
#
_symmetry.space_group_name_H-M   'P 1'
#
loop_
_entity.id
_entity.type
_entity.pdbx_description
1 polymer ?
#
loop_
_entity_poly.entity_id
_entity_poly.type
_entity_poly.pdbx_seq_one_letter_code
_entity_poly.pdbx_strand_id
1 'polypeptide(L)'
;MSAYTPDYRPEIGQTLFMSFMHEAPFLATVNGFHRDPRMPQEQIEFTTAKLNKARSSSIGFYRFYPNAPIDSKYCYSVVVSTGNDREHFETVEGYFLDPQSAFDFKARLESGEAKSRCEFYVKGDPFRVEVELL
;
A
#
# COMPACT_ATOMS: atom_id res chain seq x y z
N MET A 1 18.81 7.08 -2.53
CA MET A 1 17.35 6.95 -2.33
C MET A 1 16.98 7.89 -1.20
N SER A 2 16.12 8.89 -1.46
CA SER A 2 15.63 9.80 -0.41
C SER A 2 14.89 8.99 0.65
N ALA A 3 15.17 9.22 1.93
CA ALA A 3 14.45 8.57 3.02
C ALA A 3 12.99 9.06 2.99
N TYR A 4 12.06 8.22 2.53
CA TYR A 4 10.64 8.49 2.65
C TYR A 4 10.32 8.57 4.15
N THR A 5 9.97 9.75 4.62
CA THR A 5 9.40 9.93 5.96
C THR A 5 7.89 9.77 5.77
N PRO A 6 7.26 8.80 6.45
CA PRO A 6 5.82 8.63 6.30
C PRO A 6 5.09 9.89 6.80
N ASP A 7 4.05 10.31 6.06
CA ASP A 7 3.26 11.52 6.37
C ASP A 7 2.53 11.43 7.72
N TYR A 8 2.43 10.22 8.27
CA TYR A 8 1.82 9.93 9.55
C TYR A 8 2.70 9.00 10.37
N ARG A 9 2.87 9.30 11.66
CA ARG A 9 3.53 8.41 12.63
C ARG A 9 2.48 7.81 13.56
N PRO A 10 2.29 6.49 13.57
CA PRO A 10 1.34 5.85 14.48
C PRO A 10 1.84 5.87 15.93
N GLU A 11 0.90 5.84 16.87
CA GLU A 11 1.18 5.76 18.30
C GLU A 11 1.49 4.32 18.71
N ILE A 12 2.32 4.14 19.74
CA ILE A 12 2.55 2.82 20.33
C ILE A 12 1.25 2.33 20.98
N GLY A 13 0.85 1.10 20.67
CA GLY A 13 -0.43 0.50 21.06
C GLY A 13 -1.56 0.74 20.05
N GLN A 14 -1.37 1.62 19.06
CA GLN A 14 -2.38 1.88 18.04
C GLN A 14 -2.54 0.68 17.11
N THR A 15 -3.79 0.30 16.86
CA THR A 15 -4.14 -0.69 15.83
C THR A 15 -4.69 0.03 14.61
N LEU A 16 -4.05 -0.15 13.46
CA LEU A 16 -4.46 0.45 12.20
C LEU A 16 -4.12 -0.46 11.01
N PHE A 17 -4.70 -0.15 9.86
CA PHE A 17 -4.24 -0.73 8.61
C PHE A 17 -2.92 -0.08 8.18
N MET A 18 -2.01 -0.89 7.68
CA MET A 18 -0.77 -0.45 7.03
C MET A 18 -0.45 -1.36 5.85
N SER A 19 0.28 -0.85 4.87
CA SER A 19 0.75 -1.64 3.71
C SER A 19 2.27 -1.55 3.60
N PHE A 20 2.90 -2.67 3.25
CA PHE A 20 4.34 -2.72 2.98
C PHE A 20 4.58 -2.48 1.49
N MET A 21 5.24 -1.37 1.16
CA MET A 21 5.47 -0.93 -0.22
C MET A 21 4.19 -0.95 -1.07
N HIS A 22 4.03 -1.97 -1.89
CA HIS A 22 2.96 -2.14 -2.86
C HIS A 22 2.04 -3.32 -2.56
N GLU A 23 2.16 -3.91 -1.38
CA GLU A 23 1.32 -5.01 -0.93
C GLU A 23 -0.04 -4.51 -0.44
N ALA A 24 -1.01 -5.43 -0.38
CA ALA A 24 -2.32 -5.14 0.17
C ALA A 24 -2.21 -4.67 1.64
N PRO A 25 -3.09 -3.75 2.09
CA PRO A 25 -3.14 -3.33 3.48
C PRO A 25 -3.42 -4.52 4.40
N PHE A 26 -2.84 -4.50 5.59
CA PHE A 26 -3.11 -5.47 6.64
C PHE A 26 -3.25 -4.77 7.99
N LEU A 27 -4.04 -5.37 8.88
CA LEU A 27 -4.25 -4.85 10.22
C LEU A 27 -3.09 -5.23 11.13
N ALA A 28 -2.51 -4.23 11.81
CA ALA A 28 -1.43 -4.44 12.76
C ALA A 28 -1.54 -3.50 13.96
N THR A 29 -1.06 -3.98 15.10
CA THR A 29 -0.86 -3.17 16.30
C THR A 29 0.60 -2.75 16.38
N VAL A 30 0.85 -1.46 16.53
CA VAL A 30 2.20 -0.90 16.67
C VAL A 30 2.70 -1.16 18.08
N ASN A 31 3.86 -1.78 18.21
CA ASN A 31 4.46 -2.16 19.49
C ASN A 31 5.56 -1.20 19.93
N GLY A 32 6.22 -0.53 18.97
CA GLY A 32 7.37 0.29 19.29
C GLY A 32 8.11 0.81 18.07
N PHE A 33 9.13 1.61 18.35
CA PHE A 33 10.07 2.11 17.37
C PHE A 33 11.48 2.03 17.96
N HIS A 34 12.45 1.68 17.15
CA HIS A 34 13.85 1.71 17.56
C HIS A 34 14.75 2.11 16.39
N ARG A 35 15.96 2.56 16.70
CA ARG A 35 17.00 2.77 15.69
C ARG A 35 18.03 1.65 15.80
N ASP A 36 18.19 0.86 14.74
CA ASP A 36 19.31 -0.08 14.61
C ASP A 36 20.51 0.69 14.01
N PRO A 37 21.68 0.76 14.66
CA PRO A 37 22.85 1.46 14.14
C PRO A 37 23.33 0.97 12.77
N ARG A 38 22.95 -0.24 12.36
CA ARG A 38 23.29 -0.83 11.06
C ARG A 38 22.33 -0.42 9.95
N MET A 39 21.16 0.10 10.31
CA MET A 39 20.13 0.53 9.37
C MET A 39 20.07 2.06 9.32
N PRO A 40 19.97 2.65 8.12
CA PRO A 40 19.92 4.11 7.99
C PRO A 40 18.58 4.71 8.45
N GLN A 41 17.54 3.89 8.56
CA GLN A 41 16.18 4.32 8.89
C GLN A 41 15.73 3.73 10.22
N GLU A 42 14.87 4.48 10.92
CA GLU A 42 14.16 3.99 12.09
C GLU A 42 13.33 2.76 11.73
N GLN A 43 13.29 1.81 12.65
CA GLN A 43 12.53 0.57 12.55
C GLN A 43 11.21 0.73 13.30
N ILE A 44 10.14 0.18 12.73
CA ILE A 44 8.85 0.03 13.39
C ILE A 44 8.69 -1.42 13.82
N GLU A 45 8.24 -1.63 15.06
CA GLU A 45 7.84 -2.94 15.57
C GLU A 45 6.32 -3.02 15.62
N PHE A 46 5.76 -4.13 15.15
CA PHE A 46 4.31 -4.32 15.11
C PHE A 46 3.93 -5.80 15.17
N THR A 47 2.70 -6.08 15.58
CA THR A 47 2.10 -7.41 15.56
C THR A 47 0.98 -7.45 14.53
N THR A 48 1.05 -8.35 13.56
CA THR A 48 -0.05 -8.51 12.59
C THR A 48 -1.20 -9.29 13.22
N ALA A 49 -2.44 -8.86 12.99
CA ALA A 49 -3.62 -9.52 13.54
C ALA A 49 -3.73 -10.99 13.10
N LYS A 50 -3.30 -11.31 11.86
CA LYS A 50 -3.36 -12.66 11.29
C LYS A 50 -2.36 -13.64 11.90
N LEU A 51 -1.13 -13.20 12.18
CA LEU A 51 -0.07 -14.10 12.64
C LEU A 51 0.16 -14.05 14.14
N ASN A 52 -0.32 -12.99 14.81
CA ASN A 52 -0.04 -12.70 16.21
C ASN A 52 1.47 -12.82 16.56
N LYS A 53 2.33 -12.44 15.60
CA LYS A 53 3.78 -12.45 15.74
C LYS A 53 4.32 -11.05 15.55
N ALA A 54 5.26 -10.68 16.42
CA ALA A 54 6.01 -9.45 16.27
C ALA A 54 6.84 -9.49 14.98
N ARG A 55 6.82 -8.36 14.27
CA ARG A 55 7.56 -8.07 13.05
C ARG A 55 8.27 -6.74 13.24
N SER A 56 9.36 -6.56 12.51
CA SER A 56 10.11 -5.31 12.47
C SER A 56 10.62 -5.06 11.06
N SER A 57 10.60 -3.80 10.63
CA SER A 57 11.19 -3.35 9.35
C SER A 57 11.32 -1.83 9.36
N SER A 58 12.00 -1.25 8.38
CA SER A 58 12.19 0.19 8.27
C SER A 58 10.84 0.89 8.07
N ILE A 59 10.59 1.93 8.87
CA ILE A 59 9.31 2.66 8.86
C ILE A 59 9.01 3.27 7.47
N GLY A 60 10.05 3.67 6.72
CA GLY A 60 9.91 4.29 5.40
C GLY A 60 9.42 3.34 4.30
N PHE A 61 9.26 2.05 4.56
CA PHE A 61 8.62 1.13 3.62
C PHE A 61 7.12 0.99 3.83
N TYR A 62 6.56 1.62 4.87
CA TYR A 62 5.15 1.49 5.18
C TYR A 62 4.36 2.73 4.82
N ARG A 63 3.16 2.48 4.29
CA ARG A 63 2.07 3.45 4.26
C ARG A 63 1.09 3.13 5.37
N PHE A 64 0.66 4.15 6.09
CA PHE A 64 -0.28 4.03 7.21
C PHE A 64 -1.64 4.60 6.82
N TYR A 65 -2.71 3.98 7.31
CA TYR A 65 -4.09 4.40 7.04
C TYR A 65 -4.81 4.71 8.37
N PRO A 66 -4.48 5.83 9.05
CA PRO A 66 -5.00 6.13 10.39
C PRO A 66 -6.51 6.39 10.42
N ASN A 67 -7.08 6.80 9.30
CA ASN A 67 -8.51 7.13 9.19
C ASN A 67 -9.35 5.95 8.71
N ALA A 68 -8.73 4.82 8.35
CA ALA A 68 -9.46 3.66 7.89
C ALA A 68 -10.09 2.90 9.08
N PRO A 69 -11.40 2.58 9.02
CA PRO A 69 -12.04 1.76 10.05
C PRO A 69 -11.34 0.40 10.17
N ILE A 70 -11.00 -0.03 11.39
CA ILE A 70 -10.28 -1.30 11.65
C ILE A 70 -11.09 -2.56 11.30
N ASP A 71 -12.41 -2.41 11.15
CA ASP A 71 -13.35 -3.45 10.76
C ASP A 71 -13.67 -3.44 9.25
N SER A 72 -12.92 -2.65 8.47
CA SER A 72 -12.99 -2.65 7.01
C SER A 72 -12.75 -4.06 6.48
N LYS A 73 -13.73 -4.58 5.72
CA LYS A 73 -13.67 -5.92 5.13
C LYS A 73 -13.04 -5.93 3.74
N TYR A 74 -12.98 -4.76 3.11
CA TYR A 74 -12.59 -4.63 1.73
C TYR A 74 -11.53 -3.56 1.55
N CYS A 75 -10.65 -3.77 0.58
CA CYS A 75 -9.83 -2.72 0.01
C CYS A 75 -10.15 -2.58 -1.48
N TYR A 76 -9.72 -1.45 -2.03
CA TYR A 76 -9.85 -1.12 -3.43
C TYR A 76 -8.46 -1.13 -4.05
N SER A 77 -8.26 -1.87 -5.12
CA SER A 77 -7.00 -1.87 -5.86
C SER A 77 -7.21 -1.24 -7.23
N VAL A 78 -6.24 -0.45 -7.68
CA VAL A 78 -6.19 0.03 -9.06
C VAL A 78 -5.31 -0.92 -9.84
N VAL A 79 -5.85 -1.52 -10.88
CA VAL A 79 -5.19 -2.55 -11.68
C VAL A 79 -5.12 -2.09 -13.12
N VAL A 80 -3.98 -2.33 -13.76
CA VAL A 80 -3.84 -2.25 -15.22
C VAL A 80 -3.72 -3.64 -15.79
N SER A 81 -4.45 -3.88 -16.86
CA SER A 81 -4.30 -5.09 -17.66
C SER A 81 -3.65 -4.74 -18.97
N THR A 82 -2.43 -5.23 -19.15
CA THR A 82 -1.67 -5.05 -20.37
C THR A 82 -1.58 -6.40 -21.07
N GLY A 83 -1.63 -6.43 -22.40
CA GLY A 83 -1.62 -7.70 -23.09
C GLY A 83 -2.05 -7.63 -24.54
N ASN A 84 -1.76 -8.71 -25.26
CA ASN A 84 -2.26 -8.96 -26.60
C ASN A 84 -3.09 -10.26 -26.59
N ASP A 85 -3.51 -10.73 -27.75
CA ASP A 85 -4.32 -11.96 -27.89
C ASP A 85 -3.65 -13.25 -27.34
N ARG A 86 -2.38 -13.19 -26.91
CA ARG A 86 -1.61 -14.34 -26.43
C ARG A 86 -1.22 -14.27 -24.97
N GLU A 87 -0.99 -13.07 -24.44
CA GLU A 87 -0.52 -12.87 -23.07
C GLU A 87 -1.24 -11.69 -22.42
N HIS A 88 -1.73 -11.93 -21.20
CA HIS A 88 -2.34 -10.93 -20.34
C HIS A 88 -1.54 -10.81 -19.05
N PHE A 89 -1.12 -9.59 -18.75
CA PHE A 89 -0.43 -9.22 -17.53
C PHE A 89 -1.32 -8.28 -16.73
N GLU A 90 -1.52 -8.60 -15.46
CA GLU A 90 -2.25 -7.73 -14.53
C GLU A 90 -1.27 -7.21 -13.48
N THR A 91 -1.22 -5.90 -13.34
CA THR A 91 -0.35 -5.23 -12.38
C THR A 91 -1.19 -4.37 -11.46
N VAL A 92 -1.07 -4.60 -10.16
CA VAL A 92 -1.67 -3.72 -9.15
C VAL A 92 -0.81 -2.47 -9.00
N GLU A 93 -1.40 -1.35 -9.37
CA GLU A 93 -0.78 -0.02 -9.31
C GLU A 93 -0.78 0.53 -7.88
N GLY A 94 -1.84 0.27 -7.11
CA GLY A 94 -1.93 0.65 -5.71
C GLY A 94 -3.18 0.14 -5.00
N TYR A 95 -3.15 0.18 -3.67
CA TYR A 95 -4.26 -0.18 -2.79
C TYR A 95 -4.76 1.02 -1.99
N PHE A 96 -6.05 1.00 -1.68
CA PHE A 96 -6.80 2.05 -0.99
C PHE A 96 -7.85 1.44 -0.07
N LEU A 97 -8.18 2.15 1.01
CA LEU A 97 -9.23 1.73 1.96
C LEU A 97 -10.50 2.57 1.84
N ASP A 98 -10.51 3.51 0.89
CA ASP A 98 -11.68 4.28 0.49
C ASP A 98 -11.78 4.29 -1.04
N PRO A 99 -13.00 4.21 -1.59
CA PRO A 99 -13.20 4.13 -3.04
C PRO A 99 -12.78 5.41 -3.75
N GLN A 100 -13.02 6.58 -3.14
CA GLN A 100 -12.72 7.87 -3.77
C GLN A 100 -11.24 8.01 -4.09
N SER A 101 -10.35 7.68 -3.14
CA SER A 101 -8.90 7.73 -3.37
C SER A 101 -8.45 6.76 -4.47
N ALA A 102 -9.10 5.60 -4.61
CA ALA A 102 -8.80 4.67 -5.70
C ALA A 102 -9.20 5.25 -7.07
N PHE A 103 -10.40 5.83 -7.18
CA PHE A 103 -10.85 6.46 -8.41
C PHE A 103 -10.04 7.72 -8.76
N ASP A 104 -9.66 8.52 -7.76
CA ASP A 104 -8.79 9.69 -7.96
C ASP A 104 -7.42 9.26 -8.46
N PHE A 105 -6.83 8.20 -7.88
CA PHE A 105 -5.56 7.67 -8.35
C PHE A 105 -5.65 7.09 -9.78
N LYS A 106 -6.72 6.35 -10.08
CA LYS A 106 -7.02 5.90 -11.45
C LYS A 106 -7.08 7.07 -12.42
N ALA A 107 -7.80 8.15 -12.09
CA ALA A 107 -7.91 9.33 -12.95
C ALA A 107 -6.55 10.00 -13.18
N ARG A 108 -5.68 10.03 -12.17
CA ARG A 108 -4.31 10.56 -12.29
C ARG A 108 -3.41 9.69 -13.19
N LEU A 109 -3.59 8.37 -13.17
CA LEU A 109 -2.91 7.46 -14.10
C LEU A 109 -3.40 7.67 -15.55
N GLU A 110 -4.71 7.77 -15.74
CA GLU A 110 -5.32 7.99 -17.05
C GLU A 110 -4.97 9.35 -17.66
N SER A 111 -4.83 10.39 -16.83
CA SER A 111 -4.40 11.73 -17.26
C SER A 111 -2.88 11.84 -17.51
N GLY A 112 -2.10 10.88 -17.01
CA GLY A 112 -0.64 10.89 -17.05
C GLY A 112 0.02 11.75 -15.96
N GLU A 113 -0.74 12.26 -14.99
CA GLU A 113 -0.20 12.93 -13.80
C GLU A 113 0.59 11.95 -12.91
N ALA A 114 0.12 10.70 -12.82
CA ALA A 114 0.81 9.60 -12.19
C ALA A 114 1.38 8.64 -13.26
N LYS A 115 2.53 8.03 -12.97
CA LYS A 115 3.13 7.01 -13.83
C LYS A 115 2.68 5.62 -13.40
N SER A 116 2.29 4.81 -14.38
CA SER A 116 2.09 3.38 -14.22
C SER A 116 3.39 2.70 -13.78
N ARG A 117 3.27 1.71 -12.88
CA ARG A 117 4.35 0.83 -12.45
C ARG A 117 4.49 -0.38 -13.36
N CYS A 118 3.48 -0.70 -14.15
CA CYS A 118 3.57 -1.73 -15.17
C CYS A 118 4.53 -1.29 -16.29
N GLU A 119 5.70 -1.94 -16.39
CA GLU A 119 6.70 -1.63 -17.43
C GLU A 119 6.18 -1.87 -18.85
N PHE A 120 5.15 -2.71 -19.00
CA PHE A 120 4.50 -3.03 -20.26
C PHE A 120 3.31 -2.14 -20.59
N TYR A 121 3.03 -1.12 -19.78
CA TYR A 121 1.92 -0.20 -20.02
C TYR A 121 2.10 0.56 -21.33
N VAL A 122 1.08 0.45 -22.18
CA VAL A 122 0.95 1.24 -23.40
C VAL A 122 -0.16 2.26 -23.19
N LYS A 123 0.08 3.50 -23.64
CA LYS A 123 -0.93 4.56 -23.55
C LYS A 123 -2.22 4.11 -24.24
N GLY A 124 -3.30 4.01 -23.46
CA GLY A 124 -4.60 3.52 -23.91
C GLY A 124 -5.03 2.21 -23.24
N ASP A 125 -4.11 1.52 -22.55
CA ASP A 125 -4.48 0.36 -21.73
C ASP A 125 -5.43 0.79 -20.60
N PRO A 126 -6.52 0.04 -20.37
CA PRO A 126 -7.52 0.42 -19.39
C PRO A 126 -7.02 0.16 -17.97
N PHE A 127 -7.19 1.16 -17.11
CA PHE A 127 -7.14 0.96 -15.66
C PHE A 127 -8.54 0.61 -15.14
N ARG A 128 -8.62 -0.25 -14.14
CA ARG A 128 -9.85 -0.58 -13.44
C ARG A 128 -9.65 -0.50 -11.93
N VAL A 129 -10.74 -0.28 -11.22
CA VAL A 129 -10.78 -0.41 -9.76
C VAL A 129 -11.40 -1.76 -9.43
N GLU A 130 -10.67 -2.58 -8.70
CA GLU A 130 -11.17 -3.85 -8.16
C GLU A 130 -11.45 -3.72 -6.67
N VAL A 131 -12.31 -4.61 -6.17
CA VAL A 131 -12.64 -4.73 -4.76
C VAL A 131 -12.11 -6.07 -4.27
N GLU A 132 -11.26 -6.03 -3.26
CA GLU A 132 -10.62 -7.21 -2.69
C GLU A 132 -11.00 -7.38 -1.22
N LEU A 133 -11.01 -8.62 -0.75
CA LEU A 133 -11.24 -8.95 0.66
C LEU A 133 -9.93 -8.84 1.46
N LEU A 134 -9.98 -8.20 2.63
CA LEU A 134 -8.84 -8.02 3.55
C LEU A 134 -8.64 -9.20 4.51
#